data_AF-A0A2Z6UF93-F1
#
_entry.id   AF-A0A2Z6UF93-F1
#
_cell.length_a   1.000
_cell.length_b   1.000
_cell.length_c   1.000
_cell.angle_alpha   90.00
_cell.angle_beta   90.00
_cell.angle_gamma   90.00
#
_symmetry.space_group_name_H-M   'P 1'
#
loop_
_entity.id
_entity.type
_entity.pdbx_description
1 polymer ?
#
loop_
_entity_poly.entity_id
_entity_poly.type
_entity_poly.pdbx_seq_one_letter_code
_entity_poly.pdbx_strand_id
1 'polypeptide(L)' 'MGYYTTVRAVNSSGKCVKAEISISGKSKGFTNTDTGELSFDLSSNSTYEVSAKQFGSKGYGKVKGGSTTTIRIP' A
#
# COMPACT_ATOMS: atom_id res chain seq x y z
N MET A 1 -20.18 -0.65 -6.18
CA MET A 1 -19.70 -1.45 -5.04
C MET A 1 -18.22 -1.16 -4.86
N GLY A 2 -17.81 -0.65 -3.71
CA GLY A 2 -16.39 -0.45 -3.39
C GLY A 2 -15.78 -1.75 -2.90
N TYR A 3 -14.54 -2.02 -3.28
CA TYR A 3 -13.78 -3.16 -2.81
C TYR A 3 -12.77 -2.69 -1.76
N TYR A 4 -13.11 -2.91 -0.49
CA TYR A 4 -12.30 -2.47 0.64
C TYR A 4 -10.93 -3.17 0.63
N THR A 5 -9.88 -2.39 0.39
CA THR A 5 -8.53 -2.89 0.12
C THR A 5 -7.57 -2.28 1.11
N THR A 6 -6.67 -3.10 1.68
CA THR A 6 -5.67 -2.64 2.65
C THR A 6 -4.27 -2.86 2.12
N VAL A 7 -3.43 -1.83 2.22
CA VAL A 7 -2.01 -1.91 1.89
C VAL A 7 -1.21 -1.64 3.15
N ARG A 8 -0.33 -2.58 3.51
CA ARG A 8 0.63 -2.42 4.59
C ARG A 8 2.02 -2.12 4.04
N ALA A 9 2.70 -1.13 4.59
CA ALA A 9 4.08 -0.81 4.27
C ALA A 9 5.01 -1.16 5.45
N VAL A 10 6.08 -1.89 5.14
CA VAL A 10 7.12 -2.26 6.11
C VAL A 10 8.51 -1.95 5.55
N ASN A 11 9.47 -1.64 6.42
CA ASN A 11 10.87 -1.49 6.01
C ASN A 11 11.54 -2.86 5.78
N SER A 12 12.82 -2.84 5.37
CA SER A 12 13.64 -4.04 5.15
C SER A 12 13.73 -4.98 6.36
N SER A 13 13.60 -4.44 7.58
CA SER A 13 13.56 -5.20 8.84
C SER A 13 12.16 -5.71 9.23
N GLY A 14 11.13 -5.45 8.42
CA GLY A 14 9.74 -5.84 8.69
C GLY A 14 8.99 -4.92 9.68
N LYS A 15 9.58 -3.79 10.09
CA LYS A 15 8.89 -2.81 10.94
C LYS A 15 7.90 -1.98 10.13
N CYS A 16 6.73 -1.70 10.70
CA CYS A 16 5.73 -0.81 10.13
C CYS A 16 6.30 0.59 9.92
N VAL A 17 5.94 1.21 8.79
CA VAL A 17 6.44 2.53 8.44
C VAL A 17 5.34 3.40 7.83
N LYS A 18 5.47 4.72 8.02
CA LYS A 18 4.71 5.72 7.28
C LYS A 18 5.27 5.85 5.87
N ALA A 19 4.51 5.39 4.89
CA ALA A 19 4.84 5.43 3.48
C ALA A 19 3.67 6.00 2.66
N GLU A 20 3.98 6.74 1.61
CA GLU A 20 2.99 7.14 0.61
C GLU A 20 2.64 5.94 -0.25
N ILE A 21 1.36 5.56 -0.28
CA ILE A 21 0.84 4.49 -1.13
C ILE A 21 0.31 5.09 -2.42
N SER A 22 0.75 4.54 -3.55
CA SER A 22 0.24 4.89 -4.87
C SER A 22 -0.25 3.64 -5.60
N ILE A 23 -1.41 3.74 -6.23
CA ILE A 23 -2.03 2.69 -7.04
C ILE A 23 -2.06 3.16 -8.50
N SER A 24 -1.46 2.40 -9.41
CA SER A 24 -1.36 2.74 -10.83
C SER A 24 -0.90 4.19 -11.07
N GLY A 25 0.11 4.64 -10.31
CA GLY A 25 0.68 5.99 -10.40
C GLY A 25 -0.11 7.10 -9.69
N LYS A 26 -1.26 6.81 -9.08
CA LYS A 26 -2.06 7.80 -8.31
C LYS A 26 -1.88 7.61 -6.81
N SER A 27 -1.48 8.67 -6.12
CA SER A 27 -1.37 8.68 -4.65
C SER A 27 -2.74 8.45 -4.00
N LYS A 28 -2.78 7.55 -3.01
CA LYS A 28 -3.96 7.22 -2.19
C LYS A 28 -3.86 7.76 -0.77
N GLY A 29 -2.68 8.21 -0.35
CA GLY A 29 -2.41 8.74 0.97
C GLY A 29 -1.22 8.05 1.64
N PHE A 30 -1.12 8.24 2.95
CA PHE A 30 -0.02 7.71 3.76
C PHE A 30 -0.51 6.63 4.72
N THR A 31 0.29 5.59 4.90
CA THR A 31 0.03 4.58 5.93
C THR A 31 0.09 5.15 7.34
N ASN A 32 -0.67 4.56 8.26
CA ASN A 32 -0.61 4.85 9.68
C ASN A 32 0.79 4.47 10.23
N THR A 33 1.36 5.29 11.12
CA THR A 33 2.68 5.10 11.71
C THR A 33 2.80 3.87 12.61
N ASP A 34 1.72 3.48 13.28
CA ASP A 34 1.70 2.41 14.26
C ASP A 34 1.44 1.05 13.60
N THR A 35 0.47 0.98 12.69
CA THR A 35 0.11 -0.28 12.01
C THR A 35 0.84 -0.47 10.68
N GLY A 36 1.31 0.61 10.06
CA GLY A 36 1.88 0.60 8.71
C GLY A 36 0.81 0.43 7.63
N GLU A 37 -0.47 0.59 7.94
CA GLU A 37 -1.58 0.26 7.02
C GLU A 37 -2.28 1.51 6.47
N LEU A 38 -2.79 1.38 5.25
CA LEU A 38 -3.72 2.30 4.62
C LEU A 38 -4.84 1.47 3.96
N SER A 39 -6.07 1.78 4.31
CA SER A 39 -7.25 1.14 3.70
C SER A 39 -8.03 2.14 2.84
N PHE A 40 -8.49 1.68 1.69
CA PHE A 40 -9.25 2.48 0.72
C PHE A 40 -10.11 1.58 -0.17
N ASP A 41 -11.12 2.18 -0.79
CA ASP A 41 -11.96 1.49 -1.76
C ASP A 41 -11.38 1.53 -3.17
N LEU A 42 -11.38 0.37 -3.82
CA LEU A 42 -11.14 0.24 -5.26
C LEU A 42 -12.46 0.02 -6.00
N SER A 43 -12.52 0.47 -7.24
CA SER A 43 -13.72 0.37 -8.08
C SER A 43 -13.95 -1.02 -8.68
N SER A 44 -12.94 -1.89 -8.66
CA SER A 44 -13.03 -3.27 -9.15
C SER A 44 -12.21 -4.23 -8.28
N ASN A 45 -12.49 -5.53 -8.40
CA ASN A 45 -11.70 -6.62 -7.81
C ASN A 45 -10.52 -7.05 -8.69
N SER A 46 -10.11 -6.23 -9.66
CA SER A 46 -8.93 -6.49 -10.50
C SER A 46 -7.65 -6.42 -9.67
N THR A 47 -6.56 -6.89 -10.25
CA THR A 47 -5.22 -6.72 -9.70
C THR A 47 -4.66 -5.36 -10.11
N TYR A 48 -4.19 -4.60 -9.13
CA TYR A 48 -3.58 -3.29 -9.32
C TYR A 48 -2.12 -3.30 -8.87
N GLU A 49 -1.29 -2.52 -9.57
CA GLU A 49 0.08 -2.26 -9.14
C GLU A 49 0.09 -1.24 -8.02
N VAL A 50 0.82 -1.57 -6.96
CA VAL A 50 0.96 -0.76 -5.75
C VAL A 50 2.43 -0.40 -5.59
N SER A 51 2.68 0.86 -5.27
CA SER A 51 4.00 1.31 -4.81
C SER A 51 3.87 1.98 -3.46
N ALA A 52 4.86 1.75 -2.59
CA ALA A 52 4.99 2.40 -1.31
C ALA A 52 6.30 3.19 -1.29
N LYS A 53 6.24 4.50 -1.06
CA LYS A 53 7.41 5.39 -1.04
C LYS A 53 7.65 5.92 0.36
N GLN A 54 8.89 5.82 0.84
CA GLN A 54 9.32 6.37 2.11
C GLN A 54 10.72 6.96 1.99
N PHE A 55 10.91 8.24 2.35
CA PHE A 55 12.21 8.92 2.42
C PHE A 55 13.15 8.70 1.21
N GLY A 56 12.61 8.58 0.00
CA GLY A 56 13.38 8.35 -1.23
C GLY A 56 13.46 6.89 -1.68
N SER A 57 13.26 5.93 -0.77
CA SER A 57 13.11 4.51 -1.11
C SER A 57 11.71 4.19 -1.62
N LYS A 58 11.60 3.18 -2.48
CA LYS A 58 10.33 2.67 -3.01
C LYS A 58 10.28 1.14 -2.97
N GLY A 59 9.17 0.63 -2.47
CA GLY A 59 8.77 -0.77 -2.62
C GLY A 59 7.64 -0.89 -3.64
N TYR A 60 7.52 -2.05 -4.27
CA TYR A 60 6.51 -2.35 -5.28
C TYR A 60 5.84 -3.69 -4.98
N GLY A 61 4.58 -3.81 -5.40
CA GLY A 61 3.84 -5.06 -5.30
C GLY A 61 2.50 -4.96 -6.01
N LYS A 62 1.65 -5.95 -5.79
CA LYS A 62 0.31 -6.03 -6.39
C LYS A 62 -0.73 -6.27 -5.31
N VAL A 63 -1.93 -5.71 -5.51
CA VAL A 63 -3.08 -5.95 -4.65
C VAL A 63 -4.31 -6.21 -5.49
N LYS A 64 -5.12 -7.17 -5.08
CA LYS A 64 -6.45 -7.39 -5.67
C LYS A 64 -7.46 -6.54 -4.90
N GLY A 65 -8.40 -5.91 -5.60
CA GLY A 65 -9.47 -5.17 -4.93
C GLY A 65 -10.26 -6.08 -3.98
N GLY A 66 -10.41 -5.66 -2.72
CA GLY A 66 -11.08 -6.44 -1.68
C GLY A 66 -10.12 -7.32 -0.88
N SER A 67 -8.81 -7.10 -0.98
CA SER A 67 -7.78 -7.90 -0.33
C SER A 67 -6.76 -7.04 0.40
N THR A 68 -5.86 -7.71 1.14
CA THR A 68 -4.75 -7.06 1.83
C THR A 68 -3.43 -7.44 1.19
N THR A 69 -2.49 -6.50 1.06
CA THR A 69 -1.11 -6.79 0.64
C THR A 69 -0.10 -6.09 1.54
N THR A 70 1.12 -6.62 1.59
CA THR A 70 2.25 -6.00 2.30
C THR A 70 3.35 -5.65 1.30
N ILE A 71 3.76 -4.39 1.29
CA ILE A 71 4.85 -3.86 0.48
C ILE A 71 6.07 -3.63 1.36
N ARG A 72 7.19 -4.26 0.99
CA ARG A 72 8.47 -4.05 1.65
C ARG A 72 9.24 -2.94 0.93
N ILE A 73 9.68 -1.94 1.67
CA ILE A 73 10.52 -0.85 1.20
C ILE A 73 11.96 -1.17 1.60
N PRO A 74 12.91 -1.25 0.64
CA PRO A 74 14.32 -1.52 0.91
C PRO A 74 14.99 -0.37 1.66
#